data_AF-A0A925ZZI0-F1
#
_entry.id   AF-A0A925ZZI0-F1
#
_cell.length_a   1.000
_cell.length_b   1.000
_cell.length_c   1.000
_cell.angle_alpha   90.00
_cell.angle_beta   90.00
_cell.angle_gamma   90.00
#
_symmetry.space_group_name_H-M   'P 1'
#
loop_
_entity.id
_entity.type
_entity.pdbx_description
1 polymer ?
#
loop_
_entity_poly.entity_id
_entity_poly.type
_entity_poly.pdbx_seq_one_letter_code
_entity_poly.pdbx_strand_id
1 'polypeptide(L)'
;MSASSDDTRRWVAALIVLLLALQAGSWLWRKYRHAQELPRQQAAEAAIRRKIAASHAYDDALLRANVLLDQRDTAAATRLLDSLRQQPTDSLFRIERQKLRTTLQRLDSGRP
;
A
#
# COMPACT_ATOMS: atom_id res chain seq x y z
N MET A 1 -2.79 69.15 -14.33
CA MET A 1 -2.69 67.89 -15.11
C MET A 1 -2.49 66.72 -14.14
N SER A 2 -3.49 66.40 -13.31
CA SER A 2 -3.30 65.51 -12.15
C SER A 2 -4.22 64.27 -12.16
N ALA A 3 -5.25 64.26 -13.01
CA ALA A 3 -6.24 63.17 -13.06
C ALA A 3 -5.68 61.84 -13.60
N SER A 4 -4.67 61.86 -14.49
CA SER A 4 -4.12 60.61 -15.04
C SER A 4 -3.25 59.83 -14.03
N SER A 5 -2.70 60.51 -13.01
CA SER A 5 -1.83 59.85 -12.01
C SER A 5 -2.62 59.01 -11.01
N ASP A 6 -3.77 59.51 -10.55
CA ASP A 6 -4.61 58.81 -9.58
C ASP A 6 -5.33 57.60 -10.17
N ASP A 7 -5.76 57.70 -11.44
CA ASP A 7 -6.39 56.57 -12.12
C ASP A 7 -5.39 55.43 -12.37
N THR A 8 -4.15 55.78 -12.77
CA THR A 8 -3.08 54.79 -12.95
C THR A 8 -2.74 54.10 -11.63
N ARG A 9 -2.69 54.83 -10.51
CA ARG A 9 -2.44 54.24 -9.18
C ARG A 9 -3.54 53.28 -8.75
N ARG A 10 -4.80 53.59 -9.06
CA ARG A 10 -5.95 52.72 -8.77
C ARG A 10 -5.90 51.42 -9.58
N TRP A 11 -5.57 51.50 -10.87
CA TRP A 11 -5.40 50.31 -11.71
C TRP A 11 -4.25 49.42 -11.26
N VAL A 12 -3.12 50.01 -10.88
CA VAL A 12 -1.97 49.27 -10.32
C VAL A 12 -2.35 48.61 -8.99
N ALA A 13 -3.05 49.30 -8.10
CA ALA A 13 -3.51 48.74 -6.84
C ALA A 13 -4.49 47.57 -7.06
N ALA A 14 -5.45 47.72 -7.99
CA ALA A 14 -6.37 46.65 -8.36
C ALA A 14 -5.63 45.43 -8.95
N LEU A 15 -4.62 45.65 -9.79
CA LEU A 15 -3.79 44.59 -10.35
C LEU A 15 -3.01 43.84 -9.27
N ILE A 16 -2.43 44.57 -8.30
CA ILE A 16 -1.71 43.96 -7.16
C ILE A 16 -2.66 43.10 -6.33
N VAL A 17 -3.85 43.60 -6.00
CA VAL A 17 -4.85 42.84 -5.25
C VAL A 17 -5.29 41.59 -6.01
N LEU A 18 -5.50 41.71 -7.33
CA LEU A 18 -5.85 40.57 -8.18
C LEU A 18 -4.76 39.49 -8.18
N LEU A 19 -3.49 39.90 -8.34
CA LEU A 19 -2.35 38.99 -8.33
C LEU A 19 -2.19 38.30 -6.97
N LEU A 20 -2.35 39.05 -5.88
CA LEU A 20 -2.31 38.49 -4.52
C LEU A 20 -3.45 37.48 -4.28
N ALA A 21 -4.66 37.77 -4.76
CA ALA A 21 -5.80 36.86 -4.66
C ALA A 21 -5.57 35.57 -5.46
N LEU A 22 -5.04 35.67 -6.68
CA LEU A 22 -4.66 34.52 -7.51
C LEU A 22 -3.56 33.67 -6.86
N GLN A 23 -2.54 34.32 -6.28
CA GLN A 23 -1.45 33.64 -5.60
C GLN A 23 -1.93 32.92 -4.34
N ALA A 24 -2.77 33.56 -3.53
CA ALA A 24 -3.38 32.97 -2.35
C ALA A 24 -4.28 31.78 -2.69
N GLY A 25 -5.11 31.91 -3.73
CA GLY A 25 -5.96 30.82 -4.22
C GLY A 25 -5.15 29.61 -4.71
N SER A 26 -4.08 29.85 -5.47
CA SER A 26 -3.17 28.80 -5.94
C SER A 26 -2.47 28.08 -4.78
N TRP A 27 -1.99 28.82 -3.79
CA TRP A 27 -1.35 28.25 -2.61
C TRP A 27 -2.33 27.43 -1.78
N LEU A 28 -3.54 27.95 -1.54
CA LEU A 28 -4.57 27.26 -0.79
C LEU A 28 -5.00 25.97 -1.50
N TRP A 29 -5.15 26.01 -2.83
CA TRP A 29 -5.50 24.84 -3.62
C TRP A 29 -4.42 23.75 -3.57
N ARG A 30 -3.14 24.14 -3.71
CA ARG A 30 -2.01 23.21 -3.57
C ARG A 30 -1.99 22.57 -2.17
N LYS A 31 -2.19 23.37 -1.12
CA LYS A 31 -2.24 22.86 0.26
C LYS A 31 -3.40 21.86 0.46
N TYR A 32 -4.58 22.16 -0.07
CA TYR A 32 -5.74 21.26 0.00
C TYR A 32 -5.51 19.95 -0.76
N ARG A 33 -4.91 20.01 -1.97
CA ARG A 33 -4.57 18.80 -2.72
C ARG A 33 -3.57 17.92 -1.98
N HIS A 34 -2.47 18.50 -1.50
CA HIS A 34 -1.46 17.74 -0.76
C HIS A 34 -2.04 17.12 0.53
N ALA A 35 -2.92 17.84 1.24
CA ALA A 35 -3.59 17.31 2.42
C ALA A 35 -4.52 16.12 2.11
N GLN A 36 -5.10 16.05 0.90
CA GLN A 36 -5.95 14.93 0.49
C GLN A 36 -5.16 13.76 -0.12
N GLU A 37 -4.02 14.02 -0.72
CA GLU A 37 -3.17 12.99 -1.34
C GLU A 37 -2.34 12.21 -0.32
N LEU A 38 -1.85 12.85 0.75
CA LEU A 38 -1.10 12.20 1.84
C LEU A 38 -1.84 11.00 2.49
N PRO A 39 -3.10 11.11 2.94
CA PRO A 39 -3.77 9.99 3.61
C PRO A 39 -4.03 8.82 2.66
N ARG A 40 -4.20 9.07 1.35
CA ARG A 40 -4.39 8.01 0.35
C ARG A 40 -3.10 7.24 0.10
N GLN A 41 -1.96 7.94 0.03
CA GLN A 41 -0.65 7.30 -0.13
C GLN A 41 -0.29 6.47 1.10
N GLN A 42 -0.50 7.01 2.31
CA GLN A 42 -0.23 6.28 3.56
C GLN A 42 -1.12 5.04 3.74
N ALA A 43 -2.41 5.12 3.38
CA ALA A 43 -3.30 3.98 3.44
C ALA A 43 -2.91 2.89 2.42
N ALA A 44 -2.50 3.28 1.21
CA ALA A 44 -2.01 2.36 0.19
C ALA A 44 -0.69 1.68 0.63
N GLU A 45 0.27 2.44 1.16
CA GLU A 45 1.51 1.90 1.70
C GLU A 45 1.27 0.96 2.88
N ALA A 46 0.39 1.32 3.82
CA ALA A 46 0.04 0.47 4.95
C ALA A 46 -0.61 -0.85 4.48
N ALA A 47 -1.48 -0.79 3.47
CA ALA A 47 -2.07 -1.99 2.87
C ALA A 47 -1.00 -2.87 2.20
N ILE A 48 -0.04 -2.27 1.49
CA ILE A 48 1.09 -2.99 0.88
C ILE A 48 1.98 -3.63 1.96
N ARG A 49 2.35 -2.89 3.01
CA ARG A 49 3.16 -3.41 4.13
C ARG A 49 2.49 -4.59 4.82
N ARG A 50 1.16 -4.54 5.03
CA ARG A 50 0.39 -5.67 5.59
C ARG A 50 0.44 -6.90 4.69
N LYS A 51 0.34 -6.72 3.36
CA LYS A 51 0.46 -7.83 2.41
C LYS A 51 1.87 -8.44 2.41
N ILE A 52 2.90 -7.59 2.43
CA ILE A 52 4.30 -8.04 2.52
C ILE A 52 4.56 -8.81 3.81
N ALA A 53 4.08 -8.30 4.96
CA ALA A 53 4.24 -8.99 6.24
C ALA A 53 3.51 -10.36 6.27
N ALA A 54 2.30 -10.43 5.69
CA ALA A 54 1.56 -11.68 5.57
C ALA A 54 2.28 -12.69 4.66
N SER A 55 2.84 -12.22 3.55
CA SER A 55 3.66 -13.01 2.62
C SER A 55 4.91 -13.57 3.30
N HIS A 56 5.68 -12.73 4.02
CA HIS A 56 6.86 -13.19 4.75
C HIS A 56 6.54 -14.22 5.83
N ALA A 57 5.51 -13.96 6.65
CA ALA A 57 5.10 -14.91 7.68
C ALA A 57 4.68 -16.27 7.09
N TYR A 58 4.10 -16.24 5.89
CA TYR A 58 3.69 -17.42 5.16
C TYR A 58 4.89 -18.19 4.58
N ASP A 59 5.84 -17.51 3.94
CA ASP A 59 7.07 -18.13 3.44
C ASP A 59 7.92 -18.74 4.56
N ASP A 60 8.02 -18.05 5.71
CA ASP A 60 8.71 -18.57 6.90
C ASP A 60 8.02 -19.84 7.45
N ALA A 61 6.69 -19.88 7.43
CA ALA A 61 5.95 -21.06 7.86
C ALA A 61 6.14 -22.24 6.90
N LEU A 62 6.16 -22.01 5.58
CA LEU A 62 6.50 -23.05 4.61
C LEU A 62 7.92 -23.57 4.78
N LEU A 63 8.90 -22.68 5.00
CA LEU A 63 10.28 -23.06 5.30
C LEU A 63 10.36 -23.93 6.55
N ARG A 64 9.66 -23.55 7.63
CA ARG A 64 9.57 -24.36 8.85
C ARG A 64 8.93 -25.71 8.60
N ALA A 65 7.84 -25.78 7.82
CA ALA A 65 7.24 -27.05 7.45
C ALA A 65 8.24 -27.95 6.71
N ASN A 66 9.01 -27.39 5.78
CA ASN A 66 10.02 -28.14 5.04
C ASN A 66 11.15 -28.65 5.95
N VAL A 67 11.63 -27.82 6.88
CA VAL A 67 12.62 -28.23 7.88
C VAL A 67 12.10 -29.35 8.77
N LEU A 68 10.82 -29.29 9.18
CA LEU A 68 10.19 -30.36 9.97
C LEU A 68 10.07 -31.67 9.18
N LEU A 69 9.79 -31.58 7.87
CA LEU A 69 9.80 -32.75 6.97
C LEU A 69 11.22 -33.34 6.82
N ASP A 70 12.24 -32.51 6.67
CA ASP A 70 13.65 -32.93 6.60
C ASP A 70 14.09 -33.63 7.91
N GLN A 71 13.58 -33.16 9.05
CA GLN A 71 13.80 -33.76 10.38
C GLN A 71 12.93 -35.01 10.64
N ARG A 72 12.13 -35.45 9.66
CA ARG A 72 11.15 -36.55 9.75
C ARG A 72 10.06 -36.35 10.80
N ASP A 73 9.87 -35.14 11.32
CA ASP A 73 8.73 -34.79 12.18
C ASP A 73 7.50 -34.48 11.32
N THR A 74 6.99 -35.54 10.70
CA THR A 74 5.86 -35.48 9.76
C THR A 74 4.56 -35.03 10.43
N ALA A 75 4.39 -35.31 11.73
CA ALA A 75 3.22 -34.92 12.49
C ALA A 75 3.18 -33.40 12.72
N ALA A 76 4.30 -32.80 13.15
CA ALA A 76 4.40 -31.36 13.33
C ALA A 76 4.31 -30.62 11.99
N ALA A 77 4.97 -31.13 10.95
CA ALA A 77 4.92 -30.56 9.60
C ALA A 77 3.49 -30.55 9.04
N THR A 78 2.76 -31.66 9.18
CA THR A 78 1.37 -31.76 8.67
C THR A 78 0.44 -30.80 9.38
N ARG A 79 0.52 -30.68 10.72
CA ARG A 79 -0.29 -29.72 11.49
C ARG A 79 -0.02 -28.27 11.07
N LEU A 80 1.24 -27.96 10.77
CA LEU A 80 1.63 -26.63 10.34
C LEU A 80 1.15 -26.33 8.91
N LEU A 81 1.21 -27.31 8.01
CA LEU A 81 0.66 -27.19 6.65
C LEU A 81 -0.87 -27.08 6.64
N ASP A 82 -1.55 -27.83 7.52
CA ASP A 82 -3.01 -27.75 7.67
C ASP A 82 -3.45 -26.40 8.26
N SER A 83 -2.68 -25.83 9.20
CA SER A 83 -2.97 -24.48 9.70
C SER A 83 -2.78 -23.41 8.63
N LEU A 84 -1.76 -23.56 7.77
CA LEU A 84 -1.57 -22.69 6.60
C LEU A 84 -2.69 -22.82 5.57
N ARG A 85 -3.29 -24.01 5.43
CA ARG A 85 -4.44 -24.24 4.55
C ARG A 85 -5.71 -23.53 5.02
N GLN A 86 -5.86 -23.34 6.33
CA GLN A 86 -7.00 -22.65 6.95
C GLN A 86 -6.82 -21.12 7.01
N GLN A 87 -5.61 -20.60 6.76
CA GLN A 87 -5.39 -19.16 6.76
C GLN A 87 -6.02 -18.47 5.53
N PRO A 88 -6.68 -17.31 5.71
CA PRO A 88 -7.24 -16.56 4.61
C PRO A 88 -6.13 -16.09 3.67
N THR A 89 -6.17 -16.56 2.42
CA THR A 89 -5.16 -16.26 1.40
C THR A 89 -5.42 -14.95 0.64
N ASP A 90 -6.46 -14.21 1.03
CA ASP A 90 -6.85 -12.96 0.37
C ASP A 90 -5.80 -11.85 0.49
N SER A 91 -5.00 -11.88 1.54
CA SER A 91 -3.85 -10.99 1.76
C SER A 91 -2.60 -11.40 0.97
N LEU A 92 -2.53 -12.63 0.45
CA LEU A 92 -1.37 -13.13 -0.30
C LEU A 92 -1.40 -12.67 -1.76
N PHE A 93 -0.23 -12.50 -2.36
CA PHE A 93 -0.10 -12.20 -3.78
C PHE A 93 -0.61 -13.39 -4.61
N ARG A 94 -1.14 -13.12 -5.81
CA ARG A 94 -1.73 -14.16 -6.68
C ARG A 94 -0.74 -15.29 -7.00
N ILE A 95 0.54 -14.94 -7.16
CA ILE A 95 1.63 -15.90 -7.43
C ILE A 95 1.86 -16.82 -6.23
N GLU A 96 1.81 -16.30 -5.01
CA GLU A 96 1.99 -17.08 -3.77
C GLU A 96 0.82 -18.04 -3.55
N ARG A 97 -0.42 -17.60 -3.82
CA ARG A 97 -1.60 -18.49 -3.80
C ARG A 97 -1.44 -19.65 -4.77
N GLN A 98 -0.88 -19.39 -5.95
CA GLN A 98 -0.64 -20.44 -6.94
C GLN A 98 0.47 -21.40 -6.49
N LYS A 99 1.56 -20.89 -5.89
CA LYS A 99 2.59 -21.72 -5.25
C LYS A 99 2.00 -22.61 -4.15
N LEU A 100 1.26 -22.05 -3.19
CA LEU A 100 0.55 -22.79 -2.14
C LEU A 100 -0.27 -23.93 -2.74
N ARG A 101 -1.13 -23.62 -3.73
CA ARG A 101 -2.02 -24.61 -4.32
C ARG A 101 -1.25 -25.77 -4.95
N THR A 102 -0.13 -25.46 -5.61
CA THR A 102 0.75 -26.44 -6.24
C THR A 102 1.48 -27.30 -5.20
N THR A 103 2.00 -26.68 -4.14
CA THR A 103 2.69 -27.37 -3.04
C THR A 103 1.74 -28.29 -2.27
N LEU A 104 0.54 -27.82 -1.93
CA LEU A 104 -0.51 -28.62 -1.31
C LEU A 104 -0.95 -29.78 -2.21
N GLN A 105 -1.14 -29.56 -3.51
CA GLN A 105 -1.47 -30.63 -4.45
C GLN A 105 -0.38 -31.71 -4.48
N ARG A 106 0.90 -31.32 -4.49
CA ARG A 106 2.02 -32.28 -4.46
C ARG A 106 2.03 -33.11 -3.18
N LEU A 107 1.79 -32.48 -2.03
CA LEU A 107 1.67 -33.15 -0.73
C LEU A 107 0.47 -34.11 -0.69
N ASP A 108 -0.70 -33.70 -1.20
CA ASP A 108 -1.89 -34.54 -1.25
C ASP A 108 -1.69 -35.72 -2.23
N SER A 109 -1.00 -35.53 -3.35
CA SER A 109 -0.67 -36.60 -4.33
C SER A 109 0.49 -37.52 -3.91
N GLY A 110 1.30 -37.09 -2.93
CA GLY A 110 2.43 -37.83 -2.40
C GLY A 110 2.10 -38.65 -1.15
N ARG A 111 0.86 -38.62 -0.67
CA ARG A 111 0.37 -39.50 0.40
C ARG A 111 0.13 -40.91 -0.18
N PRO A 112 0.82 -41.95 0.31
CA PRO A 112 0.52 -43.34 -0.03
C PRO A 112 -0.84 -43.79 0.52
#